data_AF-A0A2H6JQR4-F1
#
_entry.id   AF-A0A2H6JQR4-F1
#
_cell.length_a   1.000
_cell.length_b   1.000
_cell.length_c   1.000
_cell.angle_alpha   90.00
_cell.angle_beta   90.00
_cell.angle_gamma   90.00
#
_symmetry.space_group_name_H-M   'P 1'
#
loop_
_entity.id
_entity.type
_entity.pdbx_description
1 polymer ?
#
loop_
_entity_poly.entity_id
_entity_poly.type
_entity_poly.pdbx_seq_one_letter_code
_entity_poly.pdbx_strand_id
1 'polypeptide(L)'
;MHWQYRTILFEFQKDSLLGDKYIDDEELETTLNEQGQSGWELVAVTPVREGILSFFKRMHQQAEPKVKPPAKGTGNQAPGGGKQTVVTAEQLQREEKEHIRRLEQERREAMLRQEQDLIGEIKIR
;
A
#
# COMPACT_ATOMS: atom_id res chain seq x y z
N MET A 1 -3.93 19.14 10.15
CA MET A 1 -4.21 17.70 10.24
C MET A 1 -4.52 17.20 8.84
N HIS A 2 -3.74 16.24 8.33
CA HIS A 2 -4.01 15.64 7.03
C HIS A 2 -4.65 14.26 7.24
N TRP A 3 -5.76 14.00 6.55
CA TRP A 3 -6.44 12.72 6.58
C TRP A 3 -6.17 11.98 5.27
N GLN A 4 -5.83 10.70 5.39
CA GLN A 4 -5.79 9.79 4.26
C GLN A 4 -7.11 9.06 4.18
N TYR A 5 -7.59 8.85 2.95
CA TYR A 5 -8.81 8.11 2.68
C TYR A 5 -8.50 6.92 1.79
N ARG A 6 -9.20 5.82 2.03
CA ARG A 6 -9.12 4.60 1.22
C ARG A 6 -10.53 4.03 1.05
N THR A 7 -10.77 3.40 -0.08
CA THR A 7 -11.99 2.64 -0.34
C THR A 7 -11.66 1.19 -0.65
N ILE A 8 -12.52 0.27 -0.23
CA ILE A 8 -12.45 -1.15 -0.58
C ILE A 8 -13.84 -1.59 -1.04
N LEU A 9 -13.90 -2.18 -2.24
CA LEU A 9 -15.12 -2.80 -2.77
C LEU A 9 -15.09 -4.28 -2.44
N PHE A 10 -16.12 -4.75 -1.75
CA PHE A 10 -16.39 -6.17 -1.54
C PHE A 10 -17.41 -6.59 -2.59
N GLU A 11 -16.97 -7.33 -3.58
CA GLU A 11 -17.82 -7.75 -4.69
C GLU A 11 -18.77 -8.87 -4.27
N PHE A 12 -19.97 -8.88 -4.85
CA PHE A 12 -20.87 -10.00 -4.70
C PHE A 12 -20.27 -11.26 -5.32
N GLN A 13 -20.11 -12.29 -4.50
CA GLN A 13 -19.85 -13.63 -4.99
C GLN A 13 -21.13 -14.19 -5.62
N LYS A 14 -20.98 -14.85 -6.77
CA LYS A 14 -22.07 -15.50 -7.47
C LYS A 14 -22.15 -16.95 -7.01
N ASP A 15 -23.17 -17.30 -6.24
CA ASP A 15 -23.45 -18.71 -6.01
C ASP A 15 -23.97 -19.32 -7.32
N SER A 16 -23.22 -20.28 -7.87
CA SER A 16 -23.63 -20.99 -9.09
C SER A 16 -24.82 -21.91 -8.86
N LEU A 17 -25.18 -22.19 -7.60
CA LEU A 17 -26.27 -23.10 -7.26
C LEU A 17 -27.62 -22.39 -7.06
N LEU A 18 -27.63 -21.22 -6.42
CA LEU A 18 -28.86 -20.50 -6.05
C LEU A 18 -29.10 -19.24 -6.88
N GLY A 19 -28.13 -18.79 -7.68
CA GLY A 19 -28.25 -17.58 -8.51
C GLY A 19 -28.29 -16.27 -7.72
N ASP A 20 -28.41 -16.37 -6.39
CA ASP A 20 -28.35 -15.24 -5.48
C ASP A 20 -26.90 -14.79 -5.28
N LYS A 21 -26.77 -13.47 -5.22
CA LYS A 21 -25.52 -12.76 -4.97
C LYS A 21 -25.36 -12.58 -3.47
N TYR A 22 -24.24 -13.01 -2.91
CA TYR A 22 -23.94 -12.84 -1.49
C TYR A 22 -22.57 -12.17 -1.30
N ILE A 23 -22.35 -11.62 -0.12
CA ILE A 23 -21.03 -11.12 0.31
C ILE A 23 -20.41 -12.20 1.18
N ASP A 24 -19.14 -12.47 0.97
CA ASP A 24 -18.37 -13.35 1.84
C ASP A 24 -18.09 -12.63 3.16
N ASP A 25 -18.85 -13.00 4.19
CA ASP A 25 -18.78 -12.37 5.51
C ASP A 25 -17.42 -12.63 6.19
N GLU A 26 -16.79 -13.79 5.95
CA GLU A 26 -15.48 -14.14 6.53
C GLU A 26 -14.36 -13.28 5.91
N GLU A 27 -14.38 -13.12 4.58
CA GLU A 27 -13.44 -12.25 3.86
C GLU A 27 -13.61 -10.78 4.26
N LEU A 28 -14.87 -10.33 4.36
CA LEU A 28 -15.22 -8.99 4.80
C LEU A 28 -14.68 -8.72 6.21
N GLU A 29 -14.99 -9.58 7.18
CA GLU A 29 -14.54 -9.45 8.56
C GLU A 29 -13.02 -9.41 8.66
N THR A 30 -12.34 -10.34 7.99
CA THR A 30 -10.87 -10.43 7.95
C THR A 30 -10.27 -9.13 7.44
N THR A 31 -10.77 -8.63 6.31
CA THR A 31 -10.27 -7.39 5.69
C THR A 31 -10.50 -6.18 6.60
N LEU A 32 -11.68 -6.05 7.23
CA LEU A 32 -11.98 -4.96 8.14
C LEU A 32 -11.05 -4.96 9.35
N ASN A 33 -10.78 -6.14 9.92
CA ASN A 33 -9.87 -6.31 11.04
C ASN A 33 -8.43 -5.93 10.66
N GLU A 34 -7.95 -6.35 9.50
CA GLU A 34 -6.62 -5.97 8.99
C GLU A 34 -6.48 -4.46 8.75
N GLN A 35 -7.51 -3.82 8.19
CA GLN A 35 -7.54 -2.37 8.03
C GLN A 35 -7.49 -1.66 9.38
N GLY A 36 -8.29 -2.12 10.35
CA GLY A 36 -8.30 -1.61 11.72
C GLY A 36 -6.93 -1.70 12.39
N GLN A 37 -6.25 -2.86 12.28
CA GLN A 37 -4.89 -3.06 12.80
C GLN A 37 -3.87 -2.14 12.13
N SER A 38 -4.07 -1.81 10.86
CA SER A 38 -3.24 -0.86 10.09
C SER A 38 -3.55 0.63 10.39
N GLY A 39 -4.41 0.89 11.37
CA GLY A 39 -4.80 2.22 11.82
C GLY A 39 -5.85 2.90 10.95
N TRP A 40 -6.50 2.17 10.06
CA TRP A 40 -7.63 2.68 9.28
C TRP A 40 -8.94 2.54 10.05
N GLU A 41 -9.71 3.62 10.11
CA GLU A 41 -11.03 3.67 10.74
C GLU A 41 -12.10 3.57 9.65
N LEU A 42 -13.00 2.60 9.76
CA LEU A 42 -14.18 2.48 8.90
C LEU A 42 -15.16 3.63 9.21
N VAL A 43 -15.53 4.41 8.21
CA VAL A 43 -16.40 5.59 8.38
C VAL A 43 -17.76 5.46 7.71
N ALA A 44 -17.84 4.71 6.62
CA ALA A 44 -19.09 4.50 5.90
C ALA A 44 -19.04 3.19 5.12
N VAL A 45 -20.23 2.62 4.94
CA VAL A 45 -20.47 1.43 4.12
C VAL A 45 -21.69 1.73 3.25
N THR A 46 -21.58 1.51 1.94
CA THR A 46 -22.64 1.83 0.99
C THR A 46 -22.82 0.67 0.01
N PRO A 47 -24.04 0.13 -0.13
CA PRO A 47 -24.30 -0.90 -1.14
C PRO A 47 -24.23 -0.27 -2.54
N VAL A 48 -23.57 -0.97 -3.47
CA VAL A 48 -23.45 -0.63 -4.89
C VAL A 48 -23.92 -1.82 -5.73
N ARG A 49 -24.05 -1.65 -7.05
CA ARG A 49 -24.56 -2.70 -7.94
C ARG A 49 -23.68 -3.96 -7.91
N GLU A 50 -22.38 -3.76 -7.75
CA GLU A 50 -21.34 -4.78 -7.80
C GLU A 50 -21.12 -5.45 -6.44
N GLY A 51 -21.58 -4.86 -5.32
CA GLY A 51 -21.27 -5.33 -3.98
C GLY A 51 -21.43 -4.26 -2.90
N ILE A 52 -20.51 -4.21 -1.95
CA ILE A 52 -20.47 -3.23 -0.86
C ILE A 52 -19.20 -2.39 -0.94
N LEU A 53 -19.37 -1.07 -1.03
CA LEU A 53 -18.26 -0.13 -0.99
C LEU A 53 -18.06 0.39 0.44
N SER A 54 -16.86 0.16 0.97
CA SER A 54 -16.45 0.63 2.29
C SER A 54 -15.48 1.80 2.19
N PHE A 55 -15.61 2.76 3.10
CA PHE A 55 -14.80 3.96 3.18
C PHE A 55 -14.04 3.97 4.49
N PHE A 56 -12.73 4.22 4.41
CA PHE A 56 -11.86 4.32 5.56
C PHE A 56 -11.16 5.68 5.59
N LYS A 57 -10.87 6.16 6.79
CA LYS A 57 -9.99 7.30 7.02
C LYS A 57 -8.86 6.92 7.96
N ARG A 58 -7.74 7.61 7.86
CA ARG A 58 -6.62 7.50 8.81
C ARG A 58 -5.95 8.86 8.97
N MET A 59 -5.56 9.21 10.19
CA MET A 59 -4.73 10.39 10.41
C MET A 59 -3.37 10.15 9.78
N HIS A 60 -2.91 11.08 8.95
CA HIS A 60 -1.52 11.10 8.52
C HIS A 60 -0.66 11.51 9.71
N GLN A 61 -0.11 10.51 10.41
CA GLN A 61 0.93 10.74 11.40
C GLN A 61 2.19 11.12 10.62
N GLN A 62 2.45 12.43 10.50
CA GLN A 62 3.83 12.86 10.25
C GLN A 62 4.65 12.25 11.37
N ALA A 63 5.62 11.40 11.02
CA ALA A 63 6.56 10.87 11.99
C ALA A 63 7.25 12.07 12.65
N GLU A 64 6.79 12.46 13.84
CA GLU A 64 7.51 13.46 14.61
C GLU A 64 8.91 12.89 14.84
N PRO A 65 9.98 13.62 14.48
CA PRO A 65 11.31 13.18 14.81
C PRO A 65 11.35 13.03 16.32
N LYS A 66 11.54 11.80 16.81
CA LYS A 66 11.79 11.52 18.23
C LYS A 66 12.99 12.35 18.64
N VAL A 67 12.76 13.55 19.17
CA VAL A 67 13.80 14.35 19.80
C VAL A 67 14.19 13.58 21.04
N LYS A 68 15.29 12.83 20.95
CA LYS A 68 15.94 12.24 22.13
C LYS A 68 16.19 13.40 23.09
N PRO A 69 15.75 13.34 24.36
CA PRO A 69 16.13 14.35 25.33
C PRO A 69 17.66 14.37 25.46
N PRO A 70 18.30 15.55 25.64
CA PRO A 70 19.74 15.64 25.73
C PRO A 70 20.22 14.90 26.98
N ALA A 71 20.79 13.71 26.78
CA ALA A 71 21.48 12.97 27.81
C ALA A 71 22.74 13.74 28.22
N LYS A 72 22.69 14.41 29.37
CA LYS A 72 23.88 14.83 30.10
C LYS A 72 24.51 13.59 30.75
N GLY A 73 25.79 13.36 30.45
CA GLY A 73 26.74 12.86 31.44
C GLY A 73 27.21 11.41 31.31
N THR A 74 28.41 11.29 30.74
CA THR A 74 29.55 10.47 31.22
C THR A 74 29.45 8.93 31.29
N GLY A 75 30.31 8.27 30.52
CA GLY A 75 31.14 7.18 31.05
C GLY A 75 31.07 5.84 30.32
N ASN A 76 32.21 5.49 29.72
CA ASN A 76 32.71 4.14 29.40
C ASN A 76 32.29 3.45 28.08
N GLN A 77 33.35 3.18 27.31
CA GLN A 77 33.40 2.36 26.10
C GLN A 77 33.18 0.88 26.43
N ALA A 78 32.47 0.17 25.55
CA ALA A 78 32.76 -1.23 25.22
C ALA A 78 32.31 -1.51 23.76
N PRO A 79 33.03 -2.36 23.01
CA PRO A 79 32.91 -2.51 21.57
C PRO A 79 31.99 -3.68 21.19
N GLY A 80 31.17 -3.51 20.16
CA GLY A 80 30.31 -4.57 19.64
C GLY A 80 29.59 -4.10 18.39
N GLY A 81 30.30 -4.14 17.26
CA GLY A 81 29.84 -3.63 15.97
C GLY A 81 28.70 -4.45 15.37
N GLY A 82 27.46 -4.06 15.65
CA GLY A 82 26.38 -4.15 14.67
C GLY A 82 26.27 -2.78 14.01
N LYS A 83 26.70 -2.63 12.75
CA LYS A 83 26.40 -1.43 11.97
C LYS A 83 24.89 -1.41 11.74
N GLN A 84 24.14 -0.84 12.68
CA GLN A 84 22.82 -0.31 12.38
C GLN A 84 23.05 0.87 11.45
N THR A 85 22.98 0.61 10.15
CA THR A 85 22.87 1.66 9.14
C THR A 85 21.59 2.39 9.46
N VAL A 86 21.71 3.53 10.14
CA VAL A 86 20.59 4.44 10.37
C VAL A 86 20.25 5.00 9.00
N VAL A 87 19.41 4.28 8.25
CA VAL A 87 18.87 4.73 6.97
C VAL A 87 17.96 5.90 7.31
N THR A 88 18.38 7.09 6.92
CA THR A 88 17.59 8.30 7.15
C THR A 88 16.33 8.25 6.29
N ALA A 89 15.23 8.83 6.77
CA ALA A 89 13.98 8.86 6.01
C ALA A 89 14.15 9.49 4.62
N GLU A 90 15.05 10.47 4.50
CA GLU A 90 15.42 11.11 3.24
C GLU A 90 16.14 10.15 2.28
N GLN A 91 16.94 9.23 2.80
CA GLN A 91 17.64 8.23 2.02
C GLN A 91 16.67 7.17 1.48
N LEU A 92 15.73 6.73 2.32
CA LEU A 92 14.65 5.82 1.91
C LEU A 92 13.77 6.43 0.81
N GLN A 93 13.42 7.71 0.93
CA GLN A 93 12.63 8.43 -0.08
C GLN A 93 13.38 8.58 -1.41
N ARG A 94 14.70 8.75 -1.38
CA ARG A 94 15.53 8.78 -2.60
C ARG A 94 15.57 7.42 -3.27
N GLU A 95 15.80 6.36 -2.50
CA GLU A 95 15.82 4.98 -2.99
C GLU A 95 14.47 4.58 -3.58
N GLU A 96 13.35 4.91 -2.91
CA GLU A 96 12.00 4.63 -3.41
C GLU A 96 11.72 5.39 -4.71
N LYS A 97 12.11 6.67 -4.80
CA LYS A 97 11.92 7.47 -6.01
C LYS A 97 12.73 6.94 -7.19
N GLU A 98 13.95 6.46 -6.94
CA GLU A 98 14.79 5.82 -7.96
C GLU A 98 14.20 4.48 -8.40
N HIS A 99 13.68 3.70 -7.46
CA HIS A 99 13.02 2.43 -7.74
C HIS A 99 11.75 2.60 -8.58
N ILE A 100 10.89 3.57 -8.25
CA ILE A 100 9.69 3.91 -9.02
C ILE A 100 10.08 4.33 -10.45
N ARG A 101 11.11 5.18 -10.58
CA ARG A 101 11.58 5.64 -11.89
C ARG A 101 12.07 4.48 -12.77
N ARG A 102 12.75 3.50 -12.17
CA ARG A 102 13.19 2.29 -12.87
C ARG A 102 12.01 1.46 -13.36
N LEU A 103 11.03 1.22 -12.50
CA LEU A 103 9.82 0.46 -12.86
C LEU A 103 9.01 1.15 -13.96
N GLU A 104 8.90 2.47 -13.92
CA GLU A 104 8.24 3.23 -15.00
C GLU A 104 8.99 3.12 -16.33
N GLN A 105 10.33 3.09 -16.30
CA GLN A 105 11.14 2.92 -17.49
C GLN A 105 10.99 1.51 -18.08
N GLU A 106 11.06 0.47 -17.24
CA GLU A 106 10.82 -0.91 -17.65
C GLU A 106 9.42 -1.10 -18.26
N ARG A 107 8.39 -0.48 -17.67
CA ARG A 107 7.03 -0.50 -18.22
C ARG A 107 6.95 0.18 -19.59
N ARG A 108 7.65 1.30 -19.81
CA ARG A 108 7.69 1.97 -21.11
C ARG A 108 8.41 1.14 -22.17
N GLU A 109 9.53 0.52 -21.81
CA GLU A 109 10.28 -0.37 -22.71
C GLU A 109 9.47 -1.62 -23.09
N ALA A 110 8.73 -2.19 -22.14
CA ALA A 110 7.82 -3.31 -22.39
C ALA A 110 6.67 -2.92 -23.34
N MET A 111 6.07 -1.75 -23.15
CA MET A 111 5.05 -1.23 -24.07
C MET A 111 5.62 -0.98 -25.47
N LEU A 112 6.81 -0.40 -25.59
CA LEU A 112 7.48 -0.19 -26.87
C LEU A 112 7.80 -1.50 -27.59
N ARG A 113 8.24 -2.54 -26.87
CA ARG A 113 8.41 -3.87 -27.46
C ARG A 113 7.09 -4.47 -27.92
N GLN A 114 6.05 -4.35 -27.12
CA GLN A 114 4.72 -4.83 -27.49
C GLN A 114 4.18 -4.10 -28.73
N GLU A 115 4.39 -2.80 -28.86
CA GLU A 115 4.04 -2.03 -30.06
C GLU A 115 4.89 -2.41 -31.28
N GLN A 116 6.18 -2.71 -31.11
CA GLN A 116 7.03 -3.19 -32.21
C GLN A 116 6.64 -4.60 -32.68
N ASP A 117 6.13 -5.45 -31.80
CA ASP A 117 5.58 -6.78 -32.14
C ASP A 117 4.20 -6.70 -32.83
N LEU A 118 3.61 -5.50 -32.90
CA LEU A 118 2.28 -5.20 -33.46
C LEU A 118 2.38 -4.16 -34.60
N ILE A 119 2.77 -4.58 -35.81
CA ILE A 119 2.57 -3.76 -37.03
C ILE A 119 1.21 -4.15 -37.63
N GLY A 120 0.14 -3.49 -37.19
CA GLY A 120 -1.25 -3.85 -37.50
C GLY A 120 -1.76 -5.03 -36.64
N GLU A 121 -2.81 -5.75 -37.09
CA GLU A 121 -3.37 -6.91 -36.37
C GLU A 121 -2.54 -8.20 -36.48
N ILE A 122 -1.36 -8.16 -37.12
CA ILE A 122 -0.55 -9.35 -37.39
C ILE A 122 0.68 -9.36 -36.49
N LYS A 123 0.80 -10.42 -35.68
CA LYS A 123 1.98 -10.72 -34.85
C LYS A 123 3.14 -11.19 -35.72
N ILE A 124 4.30 -10.55 -35.61
CA ILE A 124 5.55 -11.04 -36.24
C ILE A 124 6.30 -11.87 -35.19
N ARG A 125 6.57 -13.14 -35.50
CA ARG A 125 7.45 -14.03 -34.72
C ARG A 125 8.75 -14.25 -35.46
#